data_AF-A0A2T3B996-F1
#
_entry.id   AF-A0A2T3B996-F1
#
_cell.length_a   1.000
_cell.length_b   1.000
_cell.length_c   1.000
_cell.angle_alpha   90.00
_cell.angle_beta   90.00
_cell.angle_gamma   90.00
#
_symmetry.space_group_name_H-M   'P 1'
#
loop_
_entity.id
_entity.type
_entity.pdbx_description
1 polymer ?
#
loop_
_entity_poly.entity_id
_entity_poly.type
_entity_poly.pdbx_seq_one_letter_code
_entity_poly.pdbx_strand_id
1 'polypeptide(L)'
;MATCPVRFEFQCEKEKFTATHNIPRSLVTADPSQSQNAQYVKTFMDTVQPILKEHEPAARAASSTKCGICGSPTAKILLTPMSWLHIVADPFINVLANAVCSKASCEMTTRQQIQDLMAVASNQDDSVRPGNGGVNVTKTTELLPCKVCGKMEKTSRCARCRVVAYCGKEHQKQDWPAHKQVCKSLAR
;
A
#
# COMPACT_ATOMS: atom_id res chain seq x y z
N MET A 1 11.06 21.35 -11.94
CA MET A 1 10.44 20.13 -12.51
C MET A 1 8.98 20.45 -12.78
N ALA A 2 8.42 20.02 -13.91
CA ALA A 2 7.00 20.25 -14.21
C ALA A 2 6.12 19.45 -13.23
N THR A 3 5.09 20.08 -12.70
CA THR A 3 4.09 19.45 -11.82
C THR A 3 2.72 19.50 -12.47
N CYS A 4 1.79 18.66 -12.00
CA CYS A 4 0.39 18.75 -12.36
C CYS A 4 -0.50 18.49 -11.14
N PRO A 5 -1.69 19.12 -11.09
CA PRO A 5 -2.66 18.87 -10.03
C PRO A 5 -3.21 17.45 -10.14
N VAL A 6 -3.27 16.76 -9.01
CA VAL A 6 -3.83 15.42 -8.87
C VAL A 6 -4.76 15.42 -7.66
N ARG A 7 -5.92 14.79 -7.82
CA ARG A 7 -6.91 14.63 -6.77
C ARG A 7 -6.54 13.45 -5.88
N PHE A 8 -6.50 13.69 -4.58
CA PHE A 8 -6.36 12.69 -3.53
C PHE A 8 -7.73 12.47 -2.90
N GLU A 9 -8.22 11.24 -2.93
CA GLU A 9 -9.51 10.86 -2.36
C GLU A 9 -9.28 10.00 -1.13
N PHE A 10 -9.58 10.53 0.05
CA PHE A 10 -9.41 9.83 1.30
C PHE A 10 -10.69 9.08 1.65
N GLN A 11 -10.58 7.76 1.72
CA GLN A 11 -11.65 6.85 2.13
C GLN A 11 -11.44 6.51 3.60
N CYS A 12 -12.06 7.27 4.49
CA CYS A 12 -12.10 6.95 5.91
C CYS A 12 -13.39 6.19 6.24
N GLU A 13 -13.40 5.52 7.39
CA GLU A 13 -14.50 4.64 7.79
C GLU A 13 -15.80 5.40 8.06
N LYS A 14 -15.73 6.67 8.52
CA LYS A 14 -16.92 7.49 8.81
C LYS A 14 -17.27 8.44 7.67
N GLU A 15 -16.27 9.06 7.08
CA GLU A 15 -16.45 10.12 6.08
C GLU A 15 -15.38 10.04 5.00
N LYS A 16 -15.71 10.52 3.80
CA LYS A 16 -14.78 10.66 2.68
C LYS A 16 -14.48 12.13 2.47
N PHE A 17 -13.23 12.46 2.17
CA PHE A 17 -12.87 13.82 1.80
C PHE A 17 -11.85 13.81 0.66
N THR A 18 -11.73 14.93 -0.04
CA THR A 18 -10.82 15.09 -1.17
C THR A 18 -9.88 16.26 -0.96
N ALA A 19 -8.65 16.13 -1.48
CA ALA A 19 -7.66 17.20 -1.48
C ALA A 19 -6.93 17.21 -2.82
N THR A 20 -6.55 18.38 -3.32
CA THR A 20 -5.80 18.51 -4.58
C THR A 20 -4.37 18.89 -4.27
N HIS A 21 -3.42 18.11 -4.80
CA HIS A 21 -1.98 18.36 -4.64
C HIS A 21 -1.26 18.34 -5.97
N ASN A 22 -0.22 19.16 -6.09
CA ASN A 22 0.66 19.14 -7.24
C ASN A 22 1.73 18.07 -7.07
N ILE A 23 1.80 17.12 -8.01
CA ILE A 23 2.83 16.07 -8.04
C ILE A 23 3.69 16.21 -9.30
N PRO A 24 4.92 15.64 -9.33
CA PRO A 24 5.74 15.61 -10.54
C PRO A 24 4.98 15.02 -11.72
N ARG A 25 4.95 15.74 -12.85
CA ARG A 25 4.21 15.30 -14.04
C ARG A 25 4.75 13.99 -14.62
N SER A 26 6.00 13.64 -14.32
CA SER A 26 6.61 12.35 -14.65
C SER A 26 5.91 11.15 -14.00
N LEU A 27 5.11 11.35 -12.95
CA LEU A 27 4.32 10.29 -12.32
C LEU A 27 3.00 10.02 -13.06
N VAL A 28 2.53 10.93 -13.91
CA VAL A 28 1.29 10.76 -14.68
C VAL A 28 1.64 10.20 -16.05
N THR A 29 1.39 8.91 -16.25
CA THR A 29 1.82 8.18 -17.44
C THR A 29 0.83 7.07 -17.80
N ALA A 30 0.42 7.01 -19.08
CA ALA A 30 -0.46 5.97 -19.58
C ALA A 30 0.20 4.57 -19.63
N ASP A 31 1.52 4.49 -19.41
CA ASP A 31 2.27 3.23 -19.42
C ASP A 31 2.12 2.51 -18.06
N PRO A 32 1.35 1.40 -17.99
CA PRO A 32 1.14 0.66 -16.75
C PRO A 32 2.42 -0.04 -16.25
N SER A 33 3.41 -0.26 -17.11
CA SER A 33 4.67 -0.93 -16.76
C SER A 33 5.56 -0.09 -15.85
N GLN A 34 5.35 1.24 -15.80
CA GLN A 34 6.11 2.13 -14.91
C GLN A 34 5.93 1.77 -13.43
N SER A 35 4.80 1.17 -13.05
CA SER A 35 4.57 0.67 -11.70
C SER A 35 5.56 -0.44 -11.27
N GLN A 36 6.23 -1.09 -12.22
CA GLN A 36 7.26 -2.10 -11.96
C GLN A 36 8.68 -1.49 -11.89
N ASN A 37 8.85 -0.24 -12.33
CA ASN A 37 10.13 0.45 -12.28
C ASN A 37 10.41 0.94 -10.86
N ALA A 38 11.48 0.42 -10.25
CA ALA A 38 11.88 0.76 -8.88
C ALA A 38 12.09 2.27 -8.68
N GLN A 39 12.61 2.98 -9.69
CA GLN A 39 12.82 4.43 -9.61
C GLN A 39 11.49 5.19 -9.65
N TYR A 40 10.53 4.73 -10.45
CA TYR A 40 9.18 5.30 -10.47
C TYR A 40 8.48 5.08 -9.14
N VAL A 41 8.51 3.85 -8.60
CA VAL A 41 7.91 3.51 -7.30
C VAL A 41 8.52 4.35 -6.18
N LYS A 42 9.86 4.52 -6.18
CA LYS A 42 10.56 5.39 -5.24
C LYS A 42 10.08 6.83 -5.35
N THR A 43 10.05 7.38 -6.56
CA THR A 43 9.63 8.77 -6.81
C THR A 43 8.17 9.00 -6.40
N PHE A 44 7.29 8.03 -6.67
CA PHE A 44 5.89 8.06 -6.26
C PHE A 44 5.77 8.10 -4.74
N MET A 45 6.45 7.19 -4.02
CA MET A 45 6.43 7.16 -2.56
C MET A 45 7.03 8.42 -1.93
N ASP A 46 8.18 8.91 -2.43
CA ASP A 46 8.82 10.13 -1.93
C ASP A 46 7.92 11.37 -2.10
N THR A 47 7.08 11.38 -3.14
CA THR A 47 6.11 12.45 -3.39
C THR A 47 4.86 12.32 -2.52
N VAL A 48 4.31 11.11 -2.40
CA VAL A 48 3.01 10.87 -1.75
C VAL A 48 3.13 10.83 -0.23
N GLN A 49 4.23 10.30 0.32
CA GLN A 49 4.42 10.18 1.77
C GLN A 49 4.26 11.50 2.56
N PRO A 50 4.85 12.64 2.15
CA PRO A 50 4.62 13.91 2.86
C PRO A 50 3.16 14.36 2.81
N ILE A 51 2.47 14.15 1.68
CA ILE A 51 1.04 14.47 1.52
C ILE A 51 0.20 13.62 2.47
N LEU A 52 0.47 12.31 2.56
CA LEU A 52 -0.22 11.43 3.50
C LEU A 52 -0.01 11.88 4.95
N LYS A 53 1.22 12.29 5.30
CA LYS A 53 1.53 12.77 6.65
C LYS A 53 0.79 14.07 6.99
N GLU A 54 0.65 14.97 6.02
CA GLU A 54 -0.11 16.21 6.16
C GLU A 54 -1.59 15.94 6.45
N HIS A 55 -2.20 14.96 5.75
CA HIS A 55 -3.63 14.64 5.84
C HIS A 55 -3.97 13.58 6.91
N GLU A 56 -2.98 13.01 7.59
CA GLU A 56 -3.20 11.99 8.64
C GLU A 56 -4.09 12.48 9.79
N PRO A 57 -3.96 13.70 10.33
CA PRO A 57 -4.85 14.18 11.39
C PRO A 57 -6.32 14.28 10.95
N ALA A 58 -6.57 14.73 9.71
CA ALA A 58 -7.91 14.80 9.14
C ALA A 58 -8.50 13.40 8.94
N ALA A 59 -7.71 12.48 8.38
CA ALA A 59 -8.11 11.08 8.25
C ALA A 59 -8.40 10.43 9.61
N ARG A 60 -7.61 10.74 10.65
CA ARG A 60 -7.84 10.26 12.01
C ARG A 60 -9.16 10.75 12.59
N ALA A 61 -9.48 12.03 12.42
CA ALA A 61 -10.76 12.58 12.87
C ALA A 61 -11.94 11.89 12.15
N ALA A 62 -11.78 11.58 10.87
CA ALA A 62 -12.76 10.90 10.02
C ALA A 62 -12.79 9.35 10.13
N SER A 63 -11.96 8.75 10.99
CA SER A 63 -11.87 7.29 11.17
C SER A 63 -12.43 6.80 12.52
N SER A 64 -12.58 5.48 12.68
CA SER A 64 -13.01 4.86 13.93
C SER A 64 -11.99 5.06 15.06
N THR A 65 -12.52 5.21 16.27
CA THR A 65 -11.72 5.20 17.51
C THR A 65 -11.36 3.78 17.97
N LYS A 66 -11.84 2.75 17.26
CA LYS A 66 -11.57 1.34 17.50
C LYS A 66 -10.86 0.73 16.29
N CYS A 67 -9.90 -0.15 16.57
CA CYS A 67 -9.18 -0.93 15.58
C CYS A 67 -10.12 -1.86 14.81
N GLY A 68 -10.09 -1.80 13.47
CA GLY A 68 -10.92 -2.63 12.60
C GLY A 68 -10.64 -4.15 12.69
N ILE A 69 -9.52 -4.55 13.30
CA ILE A 69 -9.13 -5.97 13.43
C ILE A 69 -9.53 -6.57 14.78
N CYS A 70 -9.30 -5.85 15.88
CA CYS A 70 -9.46 -6.40 17.23
C CYS A 70 -10.34 -5.57 18.18
N GLY A 71 -10.88 -4.44 17.71
CA GLY A 71 -11.75 -3.56 18.49
C GLY A 71 -11.07 -2.73 19.59
N SER A 72 -9.77 -2.92 19.84
CA SER A 72 -8.99 -2.11 20.80
C SER A 72 -8.89 -0.65 20.35
N PRO A 73 -8.58 0.31 21.26
CA PRO A 73 -8.45 1.71 20.88
C PRO A 73 -7.45 1.94 19.73
N THR A 74 -7.82 2.80 18.79
CA THR A 74 -6.99 3.18 17.66
C THR A 74 -5.73 3.88 18.16
N ALA A 75 -4.57 3.39 17.74
CA ALA A 75 -3.28 3.99 18.06
C ALA A 75 -2.68 4.75 16.86
N LYS A 76 -3.04 4.34 15.64
CA LYS A 76 -2.56 4.95 14.39
C LYS A 76 -3.56 4.75 13.26
N ILE A 77 -3.51 5.65 12.27
CA ILE A 77 -4.23 5.52 11.01
C ILE A 77 -3.28 5.00 9.95
N LEU A 78 -3.62 3.85 9.38
CA LEU A 78 -2.88 3.29 8.26
C LEU A 78 -3.43 3.89 6.97
N LEU A 79 -2.66 4.80 6.37
CA LEU A 79 -2.95 5.38 5.06
C LEU A 79 -2.30 4.55 3.96
N THR A 80 -3.11 3.98 3.07
CA THR A 80 -2.63 3.18 1.94
C THR A 80 -3.02 3.86 0.63
N PRO A 81 -2.07 4.49 -0.09
CA PRO A 81 -2.34 5.13 -1.37
C PRO A 81 -2.42 4.10 -2.49
N MET A 82 -3.37 4.29 -3.40
CA MET A 82 -3.62 3.51 -4.59
C MET A 82 -3.69 4.47 -5.79
N SER A 83 -2.89 4.24 -6.81
CA SER A 83 -2.69 5.19 -7.90
C SER A 83 -3.51 4.86 -9.14
N TRP A 84 -4.25 5.84 -9.66
CA TRP A 84 -4.84 5.84 -11.00
C TRP A 84 -4.21 6.91 -11.90
N LEU A 85 -2.90 7.16 -11.72
CA LEU A 85 -2.16 8.15 -12.50
C LEU A 85 -1.99 7.79 -13.99
N HIS A 86 -2.38 6.57 -14.38
CA HIS A 86 -2.45 6.14 -15.77
C HIS A 86 -3.67 6.66 -16.52
N ILE A 87 -4.68 7.15 -15.81
CA ILE A 87 -5.83 7.85 -16.38
C ILE A 87 -5.41 9.31 -16.63
N VAL A 88 -4.58 9.53 -17.63
CA VAL A 88 -3.91 10.83 -17.89
C VAL A 88 -4.88 12.01 -18.02
N ALA A 89 -6.12 11.75 -18.46
CA ALA A 89 -7.16 12.77 -18.59
C ALA A 89 -7.71 13.28 -17.23
N ASP A 90 -7.80 12.41 -16.23
CA ASP A 90 -8.25 12.73 -14.87
C ASP A 90 -7.48 11.86 -13.86
N PRO A 91 -6.20 12.19 -13.57
CA PRO A 91 -5.38 11.40 -12.68
C PRO A 91 -5.78 11.63 -11.22
N PHE A 92 -5.94 10.53 -10.47
CA PHE A 92 -6.24 10.59 -9.05
C PHE A 92 -5.50 9.51 -8.25
N ILE A 93 -5.41 9.72 -6.94
CA ILE A 93 -4.88 8.78 -5.96
C ILE A 93 -5.95 8.55 -4.91
N ASN A 94 -6.38 7.30 -4.75
CA ASN A 94 -7.29 6.92 -3.68
C ASN A 94 -6.47 6.52 -2.44
N VAL A 95 -6.85 6.98 -1.26
CA VAL A 95 -6.14 6.73 -0.01
C VAL A 95 -7.09 6.04 0.95
N LEU A 96 -6.85 4.75 1.22
CA LEU A 96 -7.60 4.02 2.24
C LEU A 96 -7.05 4.38 3.62
N ALA A 97 -7.92 4.82 4.53
CA ALA A 97 -7.57 5.15 5.91
C ALA A 97 -8.19 4.14 6.87
N ASN A 98 -7.35 3.26 7.44
CA ASN A 98 -7.79 2.22 8.35
C ASN A 98 -7.33 2.49 9.78
N ALA A 99 -8.27 2.46 10.72
CA ALA A 99 -7.99 2.61 12.13
C ALA A 99 -7.38 1.31 12.70
N VAL A 100 -6.15 1.37 13.22
CA VAL A 100 -5.48 0.19 13.80
C VAL A 100 -4.85 0.48 15.16
N CYS A 101 -4.80 -0.56 16.01
CA CYS A 101 -4.11 -0.48 17.29
C CYS A 101 -2.58 -0.57 17.13
N SER A 102 -1.85 -0.58 18.25
CA SER A 102 -0.38 -0.65 18.27
C SER A 102 0.19 -2.04 17.95
N LYS A 103 -0.64 -3.09 17.93
CA LYS A 103 -0.20 -4.46 17.65
C LYS A 103 0.27 -4.60 16.20
N ALA A 104 1.48 -5.11 16.01
CA ALA A 104 2.03 -5.38 14.68
C ALA A 104 1.16 -6.37 13.87
N SER A 105 0.53 -7.34 14.54
CA SER A 105 -0.40 -8.28 13.90
C SER A 105 -1.59 -7.56 13.27
N CYS A 106 -2.22 -6.61 13.97
CA CYS A 106 -3.35 -5.86 13.42
C CYS A 106 -2.96 -5.01 12.21
N GLU A 107 -1.79 -4.35 12.25
CA GLU A 107 -1.29 -3.61 11.08
C GLU A 107 -1.03 -4.57 9.90
N MET A 108 -0.36 -5.70 10.14
CA MET A 108 -0.05 -6.67 9.08
C MET A 108 -1.31 -7.28 8.48
N THR A 109 -2.28 -7.68 9.31
CA THR A 109 -3.58 -8.20 8.84
C THR A 109 -4.31 -7.16 7.99
N THR A 110 -4.32 -5.89 8.42
CA THR A 110 -4.97 -4.81 7.65
C THR A 110 -4.28 -4.62 6.30
N ARG A 111 -2.95 -4.57 6.25
CA ARG A 111 -2.19 -4.47 5.00
C ARG A 111 -2.46 -5.65 4.07
N GLN A 112 -2.52 -6.87 4.61
CA GLN A 112 -2.82 -8.07 3.83
C GLN A 112 -4.24 -8.02 3.26
N GLN A 113 -5.24 -7.65 4.07
CA GLN A 113 -6.62 -7.50 3.61
C GLN A 113 -6.75 -6.46 2.47
N ILE A 114 -6.01 -5.35 2.56
CA ILE A 114 -5.97 -4.34 1.50
C ILE A 114 -5.30 -4.90 0.23
N GLN A 115 -4.20 -5.65 0.37
CA GLN A 115 -3.54 -6.31 -0.76
C GLN A 115 -4.45 -7.34 -1.43
N ASP A 116 -5.15 -8.17 -0.65
CA ASP A 116 -6.09 -9.16 -1.16
C ASP A 116 -7.26 -8.47 -1.88
N LEU A 117 -7.78 -7.36 -1.33
CA LEU A 117 -8.80 -6.55 -1.98
C LEU A 117 -8.34 -5.98 -3.32
N MET A 118 -7.12 -5.43 -3.39
CA MET A 118 -6.54 -4.91 -4.64
C MET A 118 -6.31 -6.02 -5.67
N ALA A 119 -5.90 -7.21 -5.23
CA ALA A 119 -5.76 -8.38 -6.10
C ALA A 119 -7.10 -8.86 -6.65
N VAL A 120 -8.16 -8.87 -5.83
CA VAL A 120 -9.52 -9.20 -6.29
C VAL A 120 -10.08 -8.14 -7.22
N ALA A 121 -9.86 -6.85 -6.95
CA ALA A 121 -10.26 -5.76 -7.85
C ALA A 121 -9.56 -5.82 -9.21
N SER A 122 -8.36 -6.40 -9.27
CA SER A 122 -7.63 -6.67 -10.51
C SER A 122 -8.14 -7.92 -11.27
N ASN A 123 -8.99 -8.74 -10.63
CA ASN A 123 -9.61 -9.95 -11.20
C ASN A 123 -11.13 -9.81 -11.36
N GLN A 124 -11.75 -8.72 -10.91
CA GLN A 124 -13.13 -8.40 -11.25
C GLN A 124 -13.17 -7.85 -12.67
N ASP A 125 -13.43 -8.78 -13.57
CA ASP A 125 -14.12 -8.65 -14.84
C ASP A 125 -14.64 -7.24 -15.17
N ASP A 126 -14.06 -6.64 -16.21
CA ASP A 126 -14.53 -5.50 -16.99
C ASP A 126 -15.94 -5.72 -17.63
N SER A 127 -16.88 -6.41 -16.98
CA SER A 127 -18.23 -6.66 -17.54
C SER A 127 -19.16 -5.45 -17.53
N VAL A 128 -18.65 -4.24 -17.26
CA VAL A 128 -19.31 -3.02 -17.74
C VAL A 128 -18.36 -2.18 -18.59
N ARG A 129 -17.72 -2.79 -19.60
CA ARG A 129 -17.48 -2.10 -20.88
C ARG A 129 -17.28 -3.09 -22.04
N PRO A 130 -18.02 -2.95 -23.17
CA PRO A 130 -17.83 -3.82 -24.32
C PRO A 130 -16.61 -3.34 -25.12
N GLY A 131 -15.62 -4.21 -25.34
CA GLY A 131 -14.55 -3.90 -26.30
C GLY A 131 -13.24 -4.66 -26.16
N ASN A 132 -13.27 -5.96 -26.46
CA ASN A 132 -12.27 -6.72 -27.22
C ASN A 132 -10.76 -6.56 -26.90
N GLY A 133 -10.14 -7.64 -26.37
CA GLY A 133 -8.70 -7.86 -26.47
C GLY A 133 -8.05 -8.46 -25.23
N GLY A 134 -8.11 -9.79 -25.09
CA GLY A 134 -7.48 -10.51 -23.98
C GLY A 134 -5.95 -10.42 -23.97
N VAL A 135 -5.38 -10.24 -22.77
CA VAL A 135 -3.96 -10.43 -22.50
C VAL A 135 -3.81 -11.29 -21.25
N ASN A 136 -3.05 -12.38 -21.39
CA ASN A 136 -2.77 -13.35 -20.34
C ASN A 136 -1.64 -12.83 -19.43
N VAL A 137 -1.95 -12.44 -18.19
CA VAL A 137 -0.97 -11.98 -17.20
C VAL A 137 -0.52 -13.16 -16.33
N THR A 138 0.68 -13.69 -16.61
CA THR A 138 1.35 -14.61 -15.68
C THR A 138 2.52 -13.91 -14.98
N LYS A 139 2.54 -14.03 -13.64
CA LYS A 139 3.66 -13.83 -12.71
C LYS A 139 4.11 -12.39 -12.38
N THR A 140 3.54 -11.83 -11.32
CA THR A 140 4.06 -10.68 -10.57
C THR A 140 5.12 -11.13 -9.54
N THR A 141 6.35 -10.60 -9.65
CA THR A 141 7.39 -10.78 -8.61
C THR A 141 7.22 -9.69 -7.56
N GLU A 142 6.48 -10.00 -6.51
CA GLU A 142 6.29 -9.16 -5.33
C GLU A 142 7.62 -8.92 -4.57
N LEU A 143 8.06 -7.66 -4.51
CA LEU A 143 9.23 -7.18 -3.78
C LEU A 143 8.80 -6.65 -2.39
N LEU A 144 9.27 -7.29 -1.33
CA LEU A 144 9.00 -6.92 0.06
C LEU A 144 10.23 -6.21 0.66
N PRO A 145 10.11 -5.00 1.24
CA PRO A 145 11.23 -4.31 1.87
C PRO A 145 11.69 -5.05 3.14
N CYS A 146 12.95 -4.83 3.52
CA CYS A 146 13.48 -5.38 4.76
C CYS A 146 12.68 -4.86 5.96
N LYS A 147 12.12 -5.77 6.76
CA LYS A 147 11.32 -5.42 7.95
C LYS A 147 12.09 -4.55 8.98
N VAL A 148 13.42 -4.66 9.00
CA VAL A 148 14.27 -3.97 9.98
C VAL A 148 14.78 -2.63 9.46
N CYS A 149 15.36 -2.58 8.26
CA CYS A 149 16.00 -1.36 7.74
C CYS A 149 15.27 -0.69 6.58
N GLY A 150 14.18 -1.27 6.07
CA GLY A 150 13.38 -0.72 4.98
C GLY A 150 13.99 -0.84 3.58
N LYS A 151 15.25 -1.28 3.43
CA LYS A 151 15.90 -1.44 2.11
C LYS A 151 15.26 -2.57 1.30
N MET A 152 15.18 -2.39 -0.01
CA MET A 152 14.67 -3.39 -0.98
C MET A 152 15.77 -4.13 -1.74
N GLU A 153 17.03 -3.75 -1.54
CA GLU A 153 18.16 -4.43 -2.16
C GLU A 153 18.38 -5.80 -1.51
N LYS A 154 18.44 -6.85 -2.34
CA LYS A 154 18.77 -8.22 -1.94
C LYS A 154 17.88 -8.77 -0.81
N THR A 155 16.62 -8.34 -0.76
CA THR A 155 15.65 -8.84 0.22
C THR A 155 15.15 -10.23 -0.14
N SER A 156 15.23 -11.15 0.83
CA SER A 156 14.69 -12.50 0.71
C SER A 156 13.55 -12.69 1.71
N ARG A 157 12.48 -13.34 1.26
CA ARG A 157 11.33 -13.65 2.12
C ARG A 157 11.74 -14.67 3.18
N CYS A 158 11.10 -14.58 4.34
CA CYS A 158 11.18 -15.64 5.33
C CYS A 158 10.72 -16.96 4.69
N ALA A 159 11.62 -17.96 4.69
CA ALA A 159 11.36 -19.24 4.02
C ALA A 159 10.13 -19.99 4.56
N ARG A 160 9.73 -19.72 5.80
CA ARG A 160 8.55 -20.33 6.44
C ARG A 160 7.24 -19.65 6.07
N CYS A 161 7.04 -18.41 6.52
CA CYS A 161 5.75 -17.74 6.37
C CYS A 161 5.61 -17.01 5.02
N ARG A 162 6.72 -16.65 4.35
CA ARG A 162 6.76 -15.83 3.13
C ARG A 162 6.08 -14.44 3.23
N VAL A 163 5.71 -13.99 4.43
CA VAL A 163 4.99 -12.72 4.69
C VAL A 163 5.92 -11.53 4.92
N VAL A 164 7.13 -11.76 5.41
CA VAL A 164 8.13 -10.70 5.67
C VAL A 164 9.41 -10.98 4.90
N ALA A 165 10.17 -9.94 4.57
CA ALA A 165 11.46 -10.06 3.92
C ALA A 165 12.56 -9.33 4.69
N TYR A 166 13.79 -9.78 4.45
CA TYR A 166 15.00 -9.23 5.07
C TYR A 166 16.11 -9.14 4.03
N CYS A 167 16.89 -8.06 4.07
CA CYS A 167 18.08 -7.93 3.20
C CYS A 167 19.23 -8.88 3.60
N GLY A 168 19.07 -9.67 4.66
CA GLY A 168 20.04 -10.65 5.13
C GLY A 168 19.61 -11.38 6.39
N LYS A 169 20.37 -12.42 6.77
CA LYS A 169 20.11 -13.25 7.95
C LYS A 169 20.25 -12.47 9.26
N GLU A 170 21.03 -11.39 9.29
CA GLU A 170 21.22 -10.54 10.47
C GLU A 170 19.91 -9.85 10.87
N HIS A 171 19.26 -9.16 9.93
CA HIS A 171 17.97 -8.54 10.17
C HIS A 171 16.86 -9.55 10.43
N GLN A 172 16.93 -10.76 9.85
CA GLN A 172 16.01 -11.84 10.22
C GLN A 172 16.20 -12.27 11.69
N LYS A 173 17.44 -12.40 12.17
CA LYS A 173 17.74 -12.75 13.57
C LYS A 173 17.32 -11.63 14.52
N GLN A 174 17.52 -10.37 14.13
CA GLN A 174 17.12 -9.21 14.91
C GLN A 174 15.59 -9.15 15.10
N ASP A 175 14.82 -9.45 14.06
CA ASP A 175 13.35 -9.50 14.16
C ASP A 175 12.82 -10.80 14.78
N TRP A 176 13.63 -11.87 14.86
CA TRP A 176 13.19 -13.21 15.28
C TRP A 176 12.42 -13.26 16.62
N PRO A 177 12.81 -12.55 17.70
CA PRO A 177 12.05 -12.56 18.95
C PRO A 177 10.58 -12.11 18.78
N ALA A 178 10.34 -11.08 17.97
CA ALA A 178 9.00 -10.57 17.66
C ALA A 178 8.32 -11.40 16.56
N HIS A 179 9.08 -11.81 15.55
CA HIS A 179 8.58 -12.55 14.40
C HIS A 179 8.17 -13.99 14.72
N LYS A 180 8.88 -14.68 15.62
CA LYS A 180 8.76 -16.14 15.85
C LYS A 180 7.33 -16.60 16.15
N GLN A 181 6.61 -15.86 16.99
CA GLN A 181 5.23 -16.21 17.35
C GLN A 181 4.31 -16.15 16.12
N VAL A 182 4.40 -15.06 15.36
CA VAL A 182 3.59 -14.83 14.15
C VAL A 182 3.99 -15.78 13.01
N CYS A 183 5.29 -16.03 12.85
CA CYS A 183 5.85 -16.93 11.84
C CYS A 183 5.28 -18.35 11.95
N LYS A 184 5.07 -18.83 13.18
CA LYS A 184 4.49 -20.16 13.43
C LYS A 184 3.01 -20.22 13.06
N SER A 185 2.24 -19.18 13.35
CA SER A 185 0.81 -19.11 13.03
C SER A 185 0.52 -18.94 11.53
N LEU A 186 1.48 -18.40 10.78
CA LEU A 186 1.37 -18.14 9.34
C LEU A 186 2.15 -19.13 8.46
N ALA A 187 2.89 -20.07 9.05
CA ALA A 187 3.56 -21.11 8.30
C ALA A 187 2.50 -22.02 7.66
N ARG A 188 2.43 -22.02 6.33
CA ARG A 188 1.70 -23.02 5.55
C ARG A 188 2.52 -24.29 5.41
#